data_AF-A0A8J2SBG4-F1
#
_entry.id   AF-A0A8J2SBG4-F1
#
_cell.length_a   1.000
_cell.length_b   1.000
_cell.length_c   1.000
_cell.angle_alpha   90.00
_cell.angle_beta   90.00
_cell.angle_gamma   90.00
#
_symmetry.space_group_name_H-M   'P 1'
#
loop_
_entity.id
_entity.type
_entity.pdbx_description
1 polymer ?
#
loop_
_entity_poly.entity_id
_entity_poly.type
_entity_poly.pdbx_seq_one_letter_code
_entity_poly.pdbx_strand_id
1 'polypeptide(L)'
;MRQRLLPLLILRRTMAYYRADGVRITHDPYARGMAEKYGAPGKTDADGFDPYADSVGPGIYGGTVKRDDMGQVVIGRQYQNHNPRPGPVYSGGGYTPTSKRLSDAAALEAWLNEHPDLVNEITTGGAQPLHNCGMSARNQGQVALLVSKGADIEAVDTYGYTPLHRMASNNLAAGAKALLEAGADPNFRGGSGETAAAVARASAAGDVLRVLGAHGTKRADVNVQRIVVEGGGSSEVQGEYVATPASKIPTGFAAVCVGQGWDTADTWARLNAGKAWFEAPNGAYIYHNQLDGMWWIDAPSGSGIFKATGPVHAPPAAGYEIIGEHAAPVPSIRIFRG
;
A
#
# COMPACT_ATOMS: atom_id res chain seq x y z
N MET A 1 23.58 16.95 -37.73
CA MET A 1 22.62 17.77 -36.97
C MET A 1 22.43 17.14 -35.59
N ARG A 2 23.05 17.70 -34.55
CA ARG A 2 22.79 17.28 -33.16
C ARG A 2 21.54 18.00 -32.68
N GLN A 3 20.45 17.27 -32.44
CA GLN A 3 19.31 17.81 -31.70
C GLN A 3 19.83 18.22 -30.31
N ARG A 4 19.80 19.52 -30.02
CA ARG A 4 19.94 20.00 -28.64
C ARG A 4 18.70 19.54 -27.89
N LEU A 5 18.85 18.55 -27.02
CA LEU A 5 17.89 18.28 -25.95
C LEU A 5 17.71 19.60 -25.19
N LEU A 6 16.51 20.19 -25.23
CA LEU A 6 16.20 21.28 -24.32
C LEU A 6 16.30 20.74 -22.89
N PRO A 7 17.01 21.41 -21.98
CA PRO A 7 16.98 21.01 -20.57
C PRO A 7 15.52 21.09 -20.10
N LEU A 8 15.04 20.09 -19.37
CA LEU A 8 13.75 20.14 -18.68
C LEU A 8 13.70 21.43 -17.84
N LEU A 9 12.94 22.42 -18.29
CA LEU A 9 12.88 23.72 -17.64
C LEU A 9 12.02 23.61 -16.38
N ILE A 10 12.64 23.63 -15.19
CA ILE A 10 11.93 24.00 -13.96
C ILE A 10 11.63 25.50 -14.03
N LEU A 11 10.35 25.84 -14.02
CA LEU A 11 9.90 27.22 -13.94
C LEU A 11 9.80 27.63 -12.48
N ARG A 12 10.65 28.57 -12.04
CA ARG A 12 10.50 29.23 -10.73
C ARG A 12 9.44 30.31 -10.87
N ARG A 13 8.25 30.07 -10.32
CA ARG A 13 7.19 31.07 -10.16
C ARG A 13 6.90 31.13 -8.67
N THR A 14 7.21 32.27 -8.04
CA THR A 14 7.29 32.44 -6.57
C THR A 14 8.31 31.48 -5.93
N MET A 15 8.39 31.37 -4.59
CA MET A 15 9.33 30.46 -3.90
C MET A 15 9.06 28.95 -4.15
N ALA A 16 8.22 28.61 -5.15
CA ALA A 16 7.86 27.25 -5.52
C ALA A 16 8.50 26.82 -6.85
N TYR A 17 8.78 25.53 -6.96
CA TYR A 17 9.33 24.90 -8.15
C TYR A 17 8.28 24.00 -8.81
N TYR A 18 8.31 23.88 -10.14
CA TYR A 18 7.36 23.09 -10.92
C TYR A 18 8.08 22.26 -11.98
N ARG A 19 7.58 21.04 -12.21
CA ARG A 19 7.94 20.18 -13.34
C ARG A 19 7.43 20.78 -14.67
N ALA A 20 7.95 20.27 -15.78
CA ALA A 20 7.53 20.69 -17.12
C ALA A 20 6.04 20.42 -17.42
N ASP A 21 5.44 19.42 -16.75
CA ASP A 21 4.02 19.09 -16.81
C ASP A 21 3.15 19.93 -15.85
N GLY A 22 3.73 20.92 -15.16
CA GLY A 22 3.02 21.85 -14.29
C GLY A 22 2.78 21.35 -12.86
N VAL A 23 3.21 20.12 -12.52
CA VAL A 23 3.11 19.59 -11.15
C VAL A 23 4.06 20.33 -10.21
N ARG A 24 3.56 20.70 -9.03
CA ARG A 24 4.36 21.41 -8.01
C ARG A 24 5.35 20.49 -7.33
N ILE A 25 6.61 20.92 -7.25
CA ILE A 25 7.67 20.28 -6.48
C ILE A 25 7.59 20.80 -5.04
N THR A 26 7.42 19.90 -4.07
CA THR A 26 7.16 20.22 -2.65
C THR A 26 8.41 20.51 -1.82
N HIS A 27 9.57 20.56 -2.46
CA HIS A 27 10.87 20.84 -1.83
C HIS A 27 11.72 21.71 -2.75
N ASP A 28 12.84 22.21 -2.24
CA ASP A 28 13.83 22.90 -3.07
C ASP A 28 14.78 21.89 -3.73
N PRO A 29 14.67 21.62 -5.05
CA PRO A 29 15.54 20.68 -5.74
C PRO A 29 16.98 21.20 -5.89
N TYR A 30 17.22 22.49 -5.59
CA TYR A 30 18.53 23.14 -5.61
C TYR A 30 19.11 23.34 -4.20
N ALA A 31 18.47 22.83 -3.15
CA ALA A 31 19.01 22.89 -1.80
C ALA A 31 20.40 22.24 -1.73
N ARG A 32 21.27 22.78 -0.86
CA ARG A 32 22.63 22.26 -0.65
C ARG A 32 22.57 20.75 -0.32
N GLY A 33 23.33 19.95 -1.06
CA GLY A 33 23.39 18.50 -0.93
C GLY A 33 22.44 17.71 -1.84
N MET A 34 21.45 18.35 -2.48
CA MET A 34 20.52 17.64 -3.39
C MET A 34 21.23 17.04 -4.61
N ALA A 35 22.08 17.83 -5.28
CA ALA A 35 22.80 17.36 -6.47
C ALA A 35 23.85 16.28 -6.18
N GLU A 36 24.49 16.35 -5.01
CA GLU A 36 25.47 15.35 -4.56
C GLU A 36 24.80 14.03 -4.18
N LYS A 37 23.59 14.11 -3.61
CA LYS A 37 22.85 12.94 -3.12
C LYS A 37 22.03 12.24 -4.20
N TYR A 38 21.53 12.98 -5.19
CA TYR A 38 20.54 12.48 -6.15
C TYR A 38 20.92 12.71 -7.61
N GLY A 39 22.04 13.36 -7.87
CA GLY A 39 22.43 13.77 -9.21
C GLY A 39 21.99 15.19 -9.56
N ALA A 40 22.70 15.77 -10.51
CA ALA A 40 22.41 17.09 -11.06
C ALA A 40 21.22 17.04 -12.04
N PRO A 41 20.51 18.16 -12.26
CA PRO A 41 19.40 18.24 -13.22
C PRO A 41 19.73 17.62 -14.58
N GLY A 42 18.83 16.76 -15.07
CA GLY A 42 18.98 16.07 -16.35
C GLY A 42 19.93 14.87 -16.33
N LYS A 43 20.34 14.39 -15.15
CA LYS A 43 21.04 13.11 -14.96
C LYS A 43 20.26 12.26 -13.96
N THR A 44 20.06 11.00 -14.31
CA THR A 44 19.62 9.99 -13.34
C THR A 44 20.82 9.49 -12.55
N ASP A 45 20.63 9.14 -11.29
CA ASP A 45 21.67 8.39 -10.57
C ASP A 45 21.82 6.96 -11.13
N ALA A 46 22.77 6.19 -10.59
CA ALA A 46 23.00 4.80 -10.99
C ALA A 46 21.80 3.88 -10.69
N ASP A 47 20.88 4.35 -9.84
CA ASP A 47 19.66 3.69 -9.45
C ASP A 47 18.44 4.17 -10.27
N GLY A 48 18.67 5.03 -11.28
CA GLY A 48 17.66 5.51 -12.23
C GLY A 48 16.77 6.65 -11.71
N PHE A 49 17.07 7.22 -10.53
CA PHE A 49 16.32 8.33 -9.96
C PHE A 49 16.64 9.63 -10.70
N ASP A 50 15.63 10.25 -11.30
CA ASP A 50 15.72 11.62 -11.81
C ASP A 50 15.16 12.57 -10.72
N PRO A 51 16.00 13.32 -9.99
CA PRO A 51 15.53 14.25 -8.96
C PRO A 51 14.56 15.33 -9.46
N TYR A 52 14.42 15.49 -10.78
CA TYR A 52 13.61 16.50 -11.45
C TYR A 52 12.34 15.88 -12.06
N ALA A 53 12.40 14.65 -12.57
CA ALA A 53 11.22 13.95 -13.09
C ALA A 53 10.48 13.08 -12.03
N ASP A 54 11.18 12.64 -10.97
CA ASP A 54 10.67 11.75 -9.92
C ASP A 54 10.51 12.47 -8.56
N SER A 55 10.47 13.80 -8.57
CA SER A 55 10.56 14.67 -7.38
C SER A 55 9.35 14.57 -6.43
N VAL A 56 9.26 13.49 -5.64
CA VAL A 56 8.20 13.24 -4.64
C VAL A 56 8.62 13.62 -3.22
N GLY A 57 9.18 14.81 -3.02
CA GLY A 57 9.67 15.23 -1.70
C GLY A 57 10.94 14.48 -1.24
N PRO A 58 11.71 15.04 -0.30
CA PRO A 58 12.89 14.40 0.25
C PRO A 58 12.45 13.27 1.19
N GLY A 59 12.69 12.01 0.81
CA GLY A 59 12.67 10.89 1.77
C GLY A 59 12.00 9.58 1.33
N ILE A 60 11.59 9.44 0.07
CA ILE A 60 11.02 8.17 -0.44
C ILE A 60 12.03 7.53 -1.39
N TYR A 61 13.21 7.24 -0.85
CA TYR A 61 14.15 6.39 -1.57
C TYR A 61 13.72 4.96 -1.31
N GLY A 62 13.54 4.18 -2.37
CA GLY A 62 12.96 2.84 -2.34
C GLY A 62 13.96 1.76 -1.94
N GLY A 63 14.78 2.02 -0.92
CA GLY A 63 15.87 1.16 -0.49
C GLY A 63 15.41 -0.15 0.12
N THR A 64 16.27 -1.17 0.08
CA THR A 64 16.11 -2.39 0.88
C THR A 64 16.07 -2.06 2.37
N VAL A 65 15.15 -2.70 3.08
CA VAL A 65 14.99 -2.50 4.52
C VAL A 65 15.87 -3.46 5.30
N LYS A 66 16.31 -3.02 6.48
CA LYS A 66 16.95 -3.87 7.48
C LYS A 66 15.89 -4.75 8.11
N ARG A 67 16.23 -6.04 8.20
CA ARG A 67 15.44 -7.04 8.91
C ARG A 67 16.20 -7.52 10.13
N ASP A 68 15.46 -7.90 11.17
CA ASP A 68 16.02 -8.56 12.34
C ASP A 68 16.19 -10.07 12.10
N ASP A 69 16.65 -10.79 13.14
CA ASP A 69 16.89 -12.24 13.08
C ASP A 69 15.60 -13.06 12.84
N MET A 70 14.43 -12.44 13.03
CA MET A 70 13.11 -13.03 12.77
C MET A 70 12.57 -12.63 11.39
N GLY A 71 13.38 -11.94 10.58
CA GLY A 71 13.01 -11.46 9.26
C GLY A 71 12.04 -10.27 9.28
N GLN A 72 11.73 -9.68 10.45
CA GLN A 72 10.82 -8.55 10.56
C GLN A 72 11.50 -7.24 10.17
N VAL A 73 10.73 -6.30 9.60
CA VAL A 73 11.25 -4.99 9.21
C VAL A 73 11.62 -4.20 10.48
N VAL A 74 12.88 -3.80 10.58
CA VAL A 74 13.35 -2.97 11.70
C VAL A 74 12.82 -1.55 11.51
N ILE A 75 12.05 -1.06 12.47
CA ILE A 75 11.52 0.32 12.50
C ILE A 75 12.42 1.19 13.38
N GLY A 76 12.79 2.37 12.90
CA GLY A 76 13.63 3.29 13.64
C GLY A 76 13.62 4.70 13.07
N ARG A 77 14.56 5.53 13.55
CA ARG A 77 14.81 6.83 12.91
C ARG A 77 15.43 6.57 11.54
N GLN A 78 14.73 6.97 10.49
CA GLN A 78 15.31 7.03 9.16
C GLN A 78 16.46 8.03 9.14
N TYR A 79 17.40 7.85 8.19
CA TYR A 79 18.60 8.66 7.95
C TYR A 79 18.68 9.98 8.74
N GLN A 80 19.77 10.15 9.50
CA GLN A 80 20.05 11.37 10.28
C GLN A 80 19.70 12.63 9.46
N ASN A 81 18.74 13.40 9.99
CA ASN A 81 18.37 14.78 9.61
C ASN A 81 17.28 15.01 8.53
N HIS A 82 16.56 13.99 8.03
CA HIS A 82 15.58 14.24 6.94
C HIS A 82 14.15 13.66 7.08
N ASN A 83 13.91 12.66 7.93
CA ASN A 83 12.54 12.25 8.24
C ASN A 83 12.35 12.15 9.77
N PRO A 84 11.55 13.04 10.39
CA PRO A 84 11.26 12.96 11.82
C PRO A 84 10.32 11.80 12.16
N ARG A 85 9.67 11.17 11.17
CA ARG A 85 8.74 10.07 11.37
C ARG A 85 9.49 8.74 11.45
N PRO A 86 9.23 7.90 12.45
CA PRO A 86 9.74 6.53 12.49
C PRO A 86 9.32 5.76 11.22
N GLY A 87 10.22 4.92 10.72
CA GLY A 87 9.95 4.09 9.54
C GLY A 87 10.99 2.99 9.35
N PRO A 88 10.88 2.18 8.28
CA PRO A 88 11.83 1.11 8.01
C PRO A 88 13.28 1.60 7.92
N VAL A 89 14.18 0.92 8.61
CA VAL A 89 15.61 1.24 8.63
C VAL A 89 16.25 0.72 7.34
N TYR A 90 17.20 1.47 6.77
CA TYR A 90 17.91 1.06 5.55
C TYR A 90 18.93 -0.06 5.82
N SER A 91 18.97 -1.08 4.96
CA SER A 91 19.96 -2.17 5.07
C SER A 91 21.23 -1.98 4.23
N GLY A 92 21.27 -1.00 3.32
CA GLY A 92 22.39 -0.86 2.38
C GLY A 92 22.28 -1.87 1.23
N GLY A 93 21.50 -1.55 0.20
CA GLY A 93 21.26 -2.46 -0.93
C GLY A 93 20.56 -1.85 -2.16
N GLY A 94 20.38 -0.53 -2.19
CA GLY A 94 19.67 0.16 -3.28
C GLY A 94 18.20 -0.25 -3.35
N TYR A 95 17.57 -0.08 -4.52
CA TYR A 95 16.15 -0.40 -4.69
C TYR A 95 15.81 -1.87 -4.43
N THR A 96 14.62 -2.11 -3.89
CA THR A 96 14.12 -3.47 -3.69
C THR A 96 13.97 -4.24 -5.01
N PRO A 97 14.10 -5.59 -5.00
CA PRO A 97 13.96 -6.41 -6.20
C PRO A 97 12.68 -6.15 -6.99
N THR A 98 11.52 -6.00 -6.32
CA THR A 98 10.27 -5.71 -7.03
C THR A 98 10.29 -4.31 -7.63
N SER A 99 10.80 -3.31 -6.90
CA SER A 99 10.86 -1.92 -7.37
C SER A 99 11.71 -1.74 -8.62
N LYS A 100 12.85 -2.46 -8.71
CA LYS A 100 13.74 -2.44 -9.90
C LYS A 100 13.07 -2.90 -11.18
N ARG A 101 12.01 -3.71 -11.08
CA ARG A 101 11.32 -4.33 -12.21
C ARG A 101 10.06 -3.58 -12.66
N LEU A 102 9.63 -2.53 -11.95
CA LEU A 102 8.43 -1.76 -12.30
C LEU A 102 8.46 -1.12 -13.70
N SER A 103 9.64 -1.00 -14.31
CA SER A 103 9.78 -0.45 -15.65
C SER A 103 9.54 -1.48 -16.77
N ASP A 104 9.46 -2.77 -16.45
CA ASP A 104 9.28 -3.88 -17.40
C ASP A 104 8.19 -4.85 -16.87
N ALA A 105 7.03 -4.85 -17.53
CA ALA A 105 5.88 -5.64 -17.12
C ALA A 105 6.16 -7.15 -17.16
N ALA A 106 6.89 -7.64 -18.16
CA ALA A 106 7.17 -9.07 -18.31
C ALA A 106 8.15 -9.54 -17.23
N ALA A 107 9.20 -8.74 -16.97
CA ALA A 107 10.14 -9.03 -15.91
C ALA A 107 9.48 -8.96 -14.51
N LEU A 108 8.61 -7.98 -14.29
CA LEU A 108 7.84 -7.85 -13.05
C LEU A 108 6.90 -9.04 -12.85
N GLU A 109 6.17 -9.44 -13.89
CA GLU A 109 5.26 -10.57 -13.80
C GLU A 109 5.99 -11.88 -13.52
N ALA A 110 7.06 -12.17 -14.25
CA ALA A 110 7.88 -13.36 -14.00
C ALA A 110 8.39 -13.39 -12.55
N TRP A 111 8.91 -12.26 -12.07
CA TRP A 111 9.39 -12.11 -10.70
C TRP A 111 8.31 -12.37 -9.64
N LEU A 112 7.11 -11.83 -9.82
CA LEU A 112 6.01 -12.02 -8.86
C LEU A 112 5.33 -13.38 -8.97
N ASN A 113 5.52 -14.10 -10.08
CA ASN A 113 5.13 -15.51 -10.16
C ASN A 113 6.08 -16.40 -9.36
N GLU A 114 7.38 -16.10 -9.38
CA GLU A 114 8.41 -16.81 -8.61
C GLU A 114 8.42 -16.41 -7.13
N HIS A 115 8.13 -15.14 -6.84
CA HIS A 115 8.18 -14.53 -5.50
C HIS A 115 6.88 -13.76 -5.19
N PRO A 116 5.75 -14.47 -5.04
CA PRO A 116 4.44 -13.85 -4.85
C PRO A 116 4.32 -12.99 -3.59
N ASP A 117 5.08 -13.31 -2.54
CA ASP A 117 5.15 -12.58 -1.27
C ASP A 117 5.71 -11.15 -1.43
N LEU A 118 6.51 -10.91 -2.48
CA LEU A 118 7.16 -9.63 -2.73
C LEU A 118 6.27 -8.60 -3.43
N VAL A 119 5.01 -8.91 -3.69
CA VAL A 119 4.04 -7.95 -4.27
C VAL A 119 3.80 -6.74 -3.35
N ASN A 120 3.92 -6.96 -2.03
CA ASN A 120 3.74 -5.96 -0.97
C ASN A 120 5.06 -5.61 -0.26
N GLU A 121 6.19 -5.83 -0.94
CA GLU A 121 7.52 -5.58 -0.39
C GLU A 121 7.69 -4.13 0.10
N ILE A 122 8.13 -3.96 1.33
CA ILE A 122 8.27 -2.64 1.96
C ILE A 122 9.67 -2.08 1.69
N THR A 123 9.73 -0.84 1.24
CA THR A 123 10.98 -0.08 1.05
C THR A 123 11.29 0.81 2.25
N THR A 124 12.47 1.45 2.27
CA THR A 124 12.87 2.35 3.36
C THR A 124 11.90 3.50 3.63
N GLY A 125 11.17 3.98 2.62
CA GLY A 125 10.14 5.00 2.80
C GLY A 125 8.82 4.46 3.39
N GLY A 126 8.74 3.18 3.73
CA GLY A 126 7.48 2.47 4.01
C GLY A 126 6.62 2.23 2.76
N ALA A 127 7.09 2.68 1.60
CA ALA A 127 6.40 2.53 0.33
C ALA A 127 6.43 1.06 -0.13
N GLN A 128 5.30 0.59 -0.65
CA GLN A 128 5.16 -0.69 -1.35
C GLN A 128 5.21 -0.50 -2.87
N PRO A 129 5.30 -1.55 -3.70
CA PRO A 129 5.40 -1.42 -5.16
C PRO A 129 4.32 -0.55 -5.80
N LEU A 130 3.07 -0.60 -5.31
CA LEU A 130 2.00 0.30 -5.79
C LEU A 130 2.25 1.79 -5.49
N HIS A 131 2.92 2.13 -4.38
CA HIS A 131 3.34 3.51 -4.12
C HIS A 131 4.43 3.94 -5.12
N ASN A 132 5.36 3.02 -5.44
CA ASN A 132 6.45 3.28 -6.37
C ASN A 132 5.96 3.42 -7.83
N CYS A 133 4.84 2.79 -8.18
CA CYS A 133 4.10 3.11 -9.41
C CYS A 133 3.69 4.58 -9.49
N GLY A 134 3.44 5.20 -8.34
CA GLY A 134 3.07 6.61 -8.21
C GLY A 134 4.24 7.59 -8.31
N MET A 135 5.48 7.13 -8.56
CA MET A 135 6.66 7.99 -8.67
C MET A 135 6.94 8.45 -10.10
N SER A 136 6.49 7.70 -11.12
CA SER A 136 6.75 8.06 -12.52
C SER A 136 5.63 7.66 -13.47
N ALA A 137 5.52 8.39 -14.58
CA ALA A 137 4.53 8.11 -15.60
C ALA A 137 4.73 6.74 -16.28
N ARG A 138 5.95 6.21 -16.27
CA ARG A 138 6.27 4.88 -16.79
C ARG A 138 5.74 3.78 -15.87
N ASN A 139 5.98 3.90 -14.57
CA ASN A 139 5.67 2.83 -13.61
C ASN A 139 4.17 2.73 -13.30
N GLN A 140 3.40 3.82 -13.49
CA GLN A 140 1.94 3.80 -13.25
C GLN A 140 1.21 2.74 -14.09
N GLY A 141 1.79 2.30 -15.22
CA GLY A 141 1.24 1.25 -16.07
C GLY A 141 1.20 -0.13 -15.40
N GLN A 142 1.97 -0.35 -14.33
CA GLN A 142 2.03 -1.64 -13.62
C GLN A 142 0.95 -1.82 -12.55
N VAL A 143 0.11 -0.80 -12.30
CA VAL A 143 -0.92 -0.85 -11.26
C VAL A 143 -1.83 -2.07 -11.43
N ALA A 144 -2.36 -2.28 -12.64
CA ALA A 144 -3.27 -3.40 -12.89
C ALA A 144 -2.60 -4.77 -12.67
N LEU A 145 -1.34 -4.91 -13.11
CA LEU A 145 -0.57 -6.13 -12.87
C LEU A 145 -0.36 -6.38 -11.38
N LEU A 146 0.09 -5.39 -10.62
CA LEU A 146 0.30 -5.53 -9.17
C LEU A 146 -1.01 -5.86 -8.44
N VAL A 147 -2.11 -5.18 -8.76
CA VAL A 147 -3.43 -5.49 -8.19
C VAL A 147 -3.83 -6.94 -8.50
N SER A 148 -3.61 -7.42 -9.73
CA SER A 148 -3.92 -8.81 -10.09
C SER A 148 -3.09 -9.85 -9.32
N LYS A 149 -1.90 -9.47 -8.82
CA LYS A 149 -1.02 -10.30 -8.00
C LYS A 149 -1.28 -10.17 -6.49
N GLY A 150 -2.28 -9.37 -6.10
CA GLY A 150 -2.74 -9.25 -4.71
C GLY A 150 -2.15 -8.06 -3.95
N ALA A 151 -1.70 -7.02 -4.66
CA ALA A 151 -1.14 -5.82 -4.04
C ALA A 151 -2.16 -5.05 -3.18
N ASP A 152 -1.68 -4.47 -2.08
CA ASP A 152 -2.48 -3.63 -1.20
C ASP A 152 -2.72 -2.25 -1.80
N ILE A 153 -3.95 -2.01 -2.25
CA ILE A 153 -4.37 -0.75 -2.87
C ILE A 153 -4.49 0.42 -1.87
N GLU A 154 -4.55 0.15 -0.57
CA GLU A 154 -4.76 1.15 0.48
C GLU A 154 -3.68 1.15 1.57
N ALA A 155 -2.61 0.38 1.38
CA ALA A 155 -1.41 0.49 2.20
C ALA A 155 -0.96 1.95 2.32
N VAL A 156 -0.37 2.29 3.46
CA VAL A 156 0.13 3.65 3.73
C VAL A 156 1.65 3.62 3.92
N ASP A 157 2.33 4.54 3.24
CA ASP A 157 3.76 4.76 3.46
C ASP A 157 4.04 5.61 4.72
N THR A 158 5.31 5.91 5.00
CA THR A 158 5.71 6.68 6.21
C THR A 158 5.22 8.14 6.21
N TYR A 159 4.73 8.65 5.08
CA TYR A 159 4.06 9.94 5.00
C TYR A 159 2.55 9.84 5.26
N GLY A 160 2.03 8.62 5.40
CA GLY A 160 0.61 8.33 5.52
C GLY A 160 -0.11 8.40 4.18
N TYR A 161 0.61 8.40 3.06
CA TYR A 161 0.01 8.41 1.73
C TYR A 161 -0.26 7.00 1.26
N THR A 162 -1.41 6.81 0.60
CA THR A 162 -1.74 5.59 -0.15
C THR A 162 -1.21 5.67 -1.58
N PRO A 163 -1.23 4.57 -2.35
CA PRO A 163 -0.92 4.62 -3.78
C PRO A 163 -1.72 5.69 -4.53
N LEU A 164 -3.02 5.87 -4.22
CA LEU A 164 -3.85 6.88 -4.88
C LEU A 164 -3.41 8.32 -4.53
N HIS A 165 -2.95 8.56 -3.30
CA HIS A 165 -2.32 9.83 -2.93
C HIS A 165 -1.04 10.09 -3.71
N ARG A 166 -0.22 9.06 -3.96
CA ARG A 166 1.01 9.18 -4.76
C ARG A 166 0.71 9.49 -6.23
N MET A 167 -0.31 8.85 -6.79
CA MET A 167 -0.79 9.19 -8.14
C MET A 167 -1.26 10.65 -8.19
N ALA A 168 -2.03 11.09 -7.19
CA ALA A 168 -2.50 12.46 -7.04
C ALA A 168 -1.36 13.48 -6.89
N SER A 169 -0.32 13.18 -6.11
CA SER A 169 0.80 14.11 -5.94
C SER A 169 1.59 14.35 -7.22
N ASN A 170 1.58 13.40 -8.15
CA ASN A 170 2.38 13.42 -9.40
C ASN A 170 1.55 13.52 -10.68
N ASN A 171 0.25 13.82 -10.57
CA ASN A 171 -0.65 13.91 -11.72
C ASN A 171 -0.68 12.66 -12.63
N LEU A 172 -0.60 11.48 -12.03
CA LEU A 172 -0.56 10.20 -12.74
C LEU A 172 -1.97 9.63 -12.94
N ALA A 173 -2.67 10.18 -13.93
CA ALA A 173 -4.09 9.90 -14.18
C ALA A 173 -4.39 8.43 -14.54
N ALA A 174 -3.52 7.75 -15.30
CA ALA A 174 -3.77 6.37 -15.71
C ALA A 174 -3.66 5.40 -14.52
N GLY A 175 -2.65 5.59 -13.67
CA GLY A 175 -2.51 4.82 -12.43
C GLY A 175 -3.62 5.13 -11.42
N ALA A 176 -4.01 6.40 -11.28
CA ALA A 176 -5.14 6.79 -10.43
C ALA A 176 -6.44 6.12 -10.88
N LYS A 177 -6.71 6.13 -12.19
CA LYS A 177 -7.89 5.47 -12.77
C LYS A 177 -7.88 3.97 -12.46
N ALA A 178 -6.76 3.29 -12.70
CA ALA A 178 -6.64 1.85 -12.44
C ALA A 178 -6.84 1.50 -10.95
N LEU A 179 -6.34 2.32 -10.01
CA LEU A 179 -6.59 2.12 -8.57
C LEU A 179 -8.07 2.28 -8.21
N LEU A 180 -8.73 3.30 -8.75
CA LEU A 180 -10.16 3.54 -8.51
C LEU A 180 -11.02 2.41 -9.10
N GLU A 181 -10.69 1.93 -10.31
CA GLU A 181 -11.32 0.76 -10.93
C GLU A 181 -11.07 -0.53 -10.16
N ALA A 182 -9.94 -0.63 -9.44
CA ALA A 182 -9.64 -1.71 -8.50
C ALA A 182 -10.33 -1.53 -7.12
N GLY A 183 -11.11 -0.47 -6.92
CA GLY A 183 -11.84 -0.23 -5.68
C GLY A 183 -11.04 0.48 -4.59
N ALA A 184 -10.04 1.29 -4.93
CA ALA A 184 -9.49 2.24 -3.96
C ALA A 184 -10.56 3.28 -3.58
N ASP A 185 -10.74 3.57 -2.30
CA ASP A 185 -11.72 4.57 -1.86
C ASP A 185 -11.22 6.00 -2.21
N PRO A 186 -11.94 6.76 -3.06
CA PRO A 186 -11.56 8.12 -3.43
C PRO A 186 -11.52 9.10 -2.25
N ASN A 187 -12.17 8.77 -1.12
CA ASN A 187 -12.23 9.60 0.08
C ASN A 187 -11.36 9.07 1.23
N PHE A 188 -10.66 7.95 1.06
CA PHE A 188 -9.80 7.45 2.13
C PHE A 188 -8.68 8.46 2.38
N ARG A 189 -8.49 8.82 3.65
CA ARG A 189 -7.58 9.90 4.07
C ARG A 189 -6.16 9.41 4.37
N GLY A 190 -5.93 8.10 4.25
CA GLY A 190 -4.70 7.45 4.68
C GLY A 190 -4.28 7.85 6.10
N GLY A 191 -2.98 7.84 6.34
CA GLY A 191 -2.36 8.36 7.57
C GLY A 191 -2.01 9.85 7.52
N SER A 192 -2.09 10.51 6.36
CA SER A 192 -1.81 11.95 6.23
C SER A 192 -2.98 12.81 6.71
N GLY A 193 -4.20 12.25 6.74
CA GLY A 193 -5.42 12.98 7.04
C GLY A 193 -5.94 13.81 5.87
N GLU A 194 -5.39 13.68 4.67
CA GLU A 194 -5.87 14.36 3.45
C GLU A 194 -6.48 13.33 2.50
N THR A 195 -7.44 13.72 1.65
CA THR A 195 -7.89 12.84 0.56
C THR A 195 -6.98 12.99 -0.65
N ALA A 196 -7.01 12.01 -1.57
CA ALA A 196 -6.29 12.10 -2.84
C ALA A 196 -6.67 13.36 -3.64
N ALA A 197 -7.93 13.79 -3.60
CA ALA A 197 -8.36 15.03 -4.25
C ALA A 197 -7.76 16.29 -3.59
N ALA A 198 -7.57 16.31 -2.27
CA ALA A 198 -6.90 17.41 -1.58
C ALA A 198 -5.41 17.49 -1.98
N VAL A 199 -4.72 16.35 -1.96
CA VAL A 199 -3.32 16.24 -2.42
C VAL A 199 -3.19 16.69 -3.88
N ALA A 200 -4.08 16.24 -4.77
CA ALA A 200 -4.06 16.62 -6.18
C ALA A 200 -4.22 18.14 -6.39
N ARG A 201 -5.10 18.80 -5.62
CA ARG A 201 -5.24 20.27 -5.67
C ARG A 201 -3.97 20.98 -5.19
N ALA A 202 -3.39 20.52 -4.08
CA ALA A 202 -2.15 21.08 -3.55
C ALA A 202 -0.97 20.94 -4.53
N SER A 203 -0.93 19.86 -5.30
CA SER A 203 0.11 19.58 -6.30
C SER A 203 -0.17 20.13 -7.70
N ALA A 204 -1.31 20.80 -7.94
CA ALA A 204 -1.78 21.21 -9.26
C ALA A 204 -1.96 20.05 -10.27
N ALA A 205 -2.35 18.87 -9.78
CA ALA A 205 -2.55 17.66 -10.57
C ALA A 205 -3.94 17.62 -11.25
N GLY A 206 -4.10 18.42 -12.31
CA GLY A 206 -5.38 18.60 -13.00
C GLY A 206 -5.95 17.34 -13.65
N ASP A 207 -5.10 16.42 -14.13
CA ASP A 207 -5.58 15.21 -14.80
C ASP A 207 -6.11 14.18 -13.82
N VAL A 208 -5.45 14.02 -12.67
CA VAL A 208 -5.97 13.18 -11.58
C VAL A 208 -7.26 13.77 -11.02
N LEU A 209 -7.38 15.09 -10.88
CA LEU A 209 -8.64 15.73 -10.47
C LEU A 209 -9.79 15.42 -11.43
N ARG A 210 -9.52 15.37 -12.74
CA ARG A 210 -10.51 15.00 -13.75
C ARG A 210 -10.92 13.53 -13.60
N VAL A 211 -9.97 12.63 -13.37
CA VAL A 211 -10.24 11.21 -13.14
C VAL A 211 -11.08 11.01 -11.87
N LEU A 212 -10.70 11.65 -10.76
CA LEU A 212 -11.45 11.60 -9.49
C LEU A 212 -12.86 12.17 -9.66
N GLY A 213 -12.99 13.31 -10.37
CA GLY A 213 -14.29 13.93 -10.64
C GLY A 213 -15.19 13.06 -11.52
N ALA A 214 -14.63 12.38 -12.53
CA ALA A 214 -15.37 11.49 -13.42
C ALA A 214 -15.77 10.17 -12.73
N HIS A 215 -14.91 9.63 -11.86
CA HIS A 215 -15.22 8.44 -11.06
C HIS A 215 -16.27 8.74 -9.97
N GLY A 216 -16.21 9.95 -9.39
CA GLY A 216 -17.10 10.39 -8.33
C GLY A 216 -16.58 10.06 -6.93
N THR A 217 -17.45 10.20 -5.93
CA THR A 217 -17.09 10.00 -4.51
C THR A 217 -17.46 8.62 -3.99
N LYS A 218 -18.16 7.80 -4.77
CA LYS A 218 -18.50 6.43 -4.35
C LYS A 218 -17.36 5.51 -4.72
N ARG A 219 -16.93 4.67 -3.77
CA ARG A 219 -16.00 3.58 -4.01
C ARG A 219 -16.62 2.61 -5.01
N ALA A 220 -15.84 2.15 -5.99
CA ALA A 220 -16.27 1.08 -6.87
C ALA A 220 -16.56 -0.20 -6.07
N ASP A 221 -17.69 -0.82 -6.36
CA ASP A 221 -18.05 -2.11 -5.79
C ASP A 221 -17.25 -3.20 -6.51
N VAL A 222 -16.06 -3.47 -5.98
CA VAL A 222 -15.14 -4.49 -6.51
C VAL A 222 -15.11 -5.66 -5.55
N ASN A 223 -15.41 -6.84 -6.08
CA ASN A 223 -15.49 -8.06 -5.30
C ASN A 223 -14.07 -8.51 -4.90
N VAL A 224 -13.85 -8.70 -3.59
CA VAL A 224 -12.65 -9.41 -3.12
C VAL A 224 -12.93 -10.89 -3.26
N GLN A 225 -12.31 -11.52 -4.26
CA GLN A 225 -12.60 -12.90 -4.62
C GLN A 225 -11.94 -13.88 -3.65
N ARG A 226 -10.67 -13.61 -3.30
CA ARG A 226 -9.89 -14.43 -2.38
C ARG A 226 -8.83 -13.61 -1.65
N ILE A 227 -8.42 -14.13 -0.52
CA ILE A 227 -7.32 -13.64 0.29
C ILE A 227 -6.33 -14.78 0.49
N VAL A 228 -5.03 -14.47 0.48
CA VAL A 228 -4.00 -15.42 0.89
C VAL A 228 -3.29 -14.86 2.11
N VAL A 229 -3.24 -15.66 3.17
CA VAL A 229 -2.48 -15.40 4.39
C VAL A 229 -1.19 -16.21 4.33
N GLU A 230 -0.04 -15.52 4.38
CA GLU A 230 1.28 -16.11 4.28
C GLU A 230 2.13 -15.74 5.52
N GLY A 231 2.98 -16.66 5.94
CA GLY A 231 3.79 -16.49 7.14
C GLY A 231 2.95 -16.45 8.43
N GLY A 232 3.42 -15.71 9.42
CA GLY A 232 2.82 -15.72 10.76
C GLY A 232 3.23 -16.95 11.58
N GLY A 233 3.37 -16.78 12.90
CA GLY A 233 3.77 -17.87 13.81
C GLY A 233 2.67 -18.91 14.09
N SER A 234 1.51 -18.78 13.46
CA SER A 234 0.41 -19.75 13.55
C SER A 234 0.10 -20.33 12.17
N SER A 235 0.34 -21.64 12.00
CA SER A 235 0.07 -22.35 10.75
C SER A 235 -1.43 -22.59 10.50
N GLU A 236 -2.25 -22.54 11.55
CA GLU A 236 -3.70 -22.79 11.47
C GLU A 236 -4.46 -21.71 10.68
N VAL A 237 -3.86 -20.52 10.54
CA VAL A 237 -4.45 -19.40 9.81
C VAL A 237 -3.72 -19.10 8.49
N GLN A 238 -2.78 -19.95 8.09
CA GLN A 238 -2.12 -19.83 6.79
C GLN A 238 -2.97 -20.47 5.70
N GLY A 239 -2.97 -19.84 4.52
CA GLY A 239 -3.61 -20.39 3.33
C GLY A 239 -4.57 -19.43 2.65
N GLU A 240 -5.39 -20.00 1.77
CA GLU A 240 -6.35 -19.25 0.97
C GLU A 240 -7.72 -19.18 1.66
N TYR A 241 -8.31 -18.00 1.61
CA TYR A 241 -9.63 -17.68 2.14
C TYR A 241 -10.50 -17.16 1.00
N VAL A 242 -11.75 -17.60 0.93
CA VAL A 242 -12.72 -17.16 -0.08
C VAL A 242 -13.82 -16.33 0.57
N ALA A 243 -14.41 -15.42 -0.20
CA ALA A 243 -15.51 -14.60 0.29
C ALA A 243 -16.73 -15.45 0.66
N THR A 244 -17.28 -15.16 1.83
CA THR A 244 -18.39 -15.88 2.44
C THR A 244 -19.54 -14.91 2.76
N PRO A 245 -20.80 -15.26 2.43
CA PRO A 245 -21.95 -14.42 2.72
C PRO A 245 -22.11 -14.15 4.22
N ALA A 246 -22.51 -12.93 4.57
CA ALA A 246 -22.71 -12.51 5.96
C ALA A 246 -23.75 -13.36 6.74
N SER A 247 -24.64 -14.03 6.01
CA SER A 247 -25.66 -14.94 6.55
C SER A 247 -25.08 -16.27 7.06
N LYS A 248 -23.88 -16.66 6.61
CA LYS A 248 -23.16 -17.82 7.17
C LYS A 248 -22.37 -17.34 8.39
N ILE A 249 -22.52 -18.04 9.51
CA ILE A 249 -21.76 -17.81 10.74
C ILE A 249 -20.56 -18.77 10.76
N PRO A 250 -19.32 -18.32 11.05
CA PRO A 250 -18.17 -19.20 11.17
C PRO A 250 -18.41 -20.27 12.24
N THR A 251 -18.05 -21.53 11.95
CA THR A 251 -18.27 -22.65 12.89
C THR A 251 -17.50 -22.47 14.19
N GLY A 252 -16.23 -22.03 14.12
CA GLY A 252 -15.43 -21.72 15.30
C GLY A 252 -16.04 -20.61 16.16
N PHE A 253 -16.51 -19.54 15.52
CA PHE A 253 -17.22 -18.45 16.20
C PHE A 253 -18.47 -18.95 16.95
N ALA A 254 -19.28 -19.78 16.30
CA ALA A 254 -20.46 -20.37 16.92
C ALA A 254 -20.11 -21.25 18.12
N ALA A 255 -19.04 -22.05 18.03
CA ALA A 255 -18.56 -22.87 19.14
C ALA A 255 -18.13 -22.01 20.35
N VAL A 256 -17.43 -20.90 20.10
CA VAL A 256 -17.06 -19.94 21.15
C VAL A 256 -18.31 -19.34 21.81
N CYS A 257 -19.30 -18.90 21.02
CA CYS A 257 -20.55 -18.35 21.56
C CYS A 257 -21.28 -19.36 22.44
N VAL A 258 -21.43 -20.61 21.98
CA VAL A 258 -22.05 -21.69 22.75
C VAL A 258 -21.29 -21.95 24.06
N GLY A 259 -19.96 -22.01 24.01
CA GLY A 259 -19.12 -22.21 25.21
C GLY A 259 -19.24 -21.08 26.22
N GLN A 260 -19.53 -19.85 25.78
CA GLN A 260 -19.71 -18.68 26.62
C GLN A 260 -21.17 -18.41 27.02
N GLY A 261 -22.12 -19.21 26.53
CA GLY A 261 -23.55 -19.00 26.75
C GLY A 261 -24.12 -17.76 26.06
N TRP A 262 -23.49 -17.31 24.96
CA TRP A 262 -23.94 -16.17 24.17
C TRP A 262 -24.89 -16.61 23.04
N ASP A 263 -25.86 -15.75 22.71
CA ASP A 263 -26.66 -15.95 21.50
C ASP A 263 -25.78 -15.76 20.27
N THR A 264 -25.67 -16.80 19.45
CA THR A 264 -24.74 -16.84 18.32
C THR A 264 -25.16 -15.90 17.19
N ALA A 265 -26.46 -15.84 16.88
CA ALA A 265 -26.97 -15.05 15.78
C ALA A 265 -26.91 -13.56 16.11
N ASP A 266 -27.34 -13.19 17.31
CA ASP A 266 -27.32 -11.80 17.78
C ASP A 266 -25.89 -11.28 17.93
N THR A 267 -24.98 -12.10 18.49
CA THR A 267 -23.56 -11.71 18.61
C THR A 267 -22.93 -11.53 17.23
N TRP A 268 -23.15 -12.45 16.29
CA TRP A 268 -22.59 -12.32 14.94
C TRP A 268 -23.14 -11.09 14.21
N ALA A 269 -24.45 -10.86 14.27
CA ALA A 269 -25.08 -9.68 13.66
C ALA A 269 -24.49 -8.37 14.22
N ARG A 270 -24.20 -8.34 15.52
CA ARG A 270 -23.57 -7.20 16.20
C ARG A 270 -22.09 -7.02 15.88
N LEU A 271 -21.34 -8.05 15.54
CA LEU A 271 -19.91 -7.93 15.22
C LEU A 271 -19.67 -7.72 13.72
N ASN A 272 -20.26 -8.56 12.89
CA ASN A 272 -20.01 -8.56 11.45
C ASN A 272 -20.85 -7.52 10.69
N ALA A 273 -22.00 -7.09 11.25
CA ALA A 273 -22.82 -6.02 10.69
C ALA A 273 -23.34 -6.27 9.26
N GLY A 274 -23.52 -7.53 8.87
CA GLY A 274 -23.95 -7.89 7.51
C GLY A 274 -22.85 -7.74 6.44
N LYS A 275 -21.58 -7.56 6.83
CA LYS A 275 -20.45 -7.46 5.90
C LYS A 275 -20.02 -8.85 5.41
N ALA A 276 -19.43 -8.91 4.22
CA ALA A 276 -18.76 -10.12 3.77
C ALA A 276 -17.55 -10.40 4.68
N TRP A 277 -17.31 -11.68 4.94
CA TRP A 277 -16.15 -12.19 5.66
C TRP A 277 -15.52 -13.31 4.83
N PHE A 278 -14.36 -13.83 5.22
CA PHE A 278 -13.61 -14.79 4.42
C PHE A 278 -13.28 -16.04 5.20
N GLU A 279 -13.40 -17.20 4.56
CA GLU A 279 -13.24 -18.50 5.20
C GLU A 279 -12.21 -19.36 4.47
N ALA A 280 -11.32 -19.99 5.23
CA ALA A 280 -10.39 -20.99 4.73
C ALA A 280 -11.01 -22.41 4.82
N PRO A 281 -10.55 -23.37 4.00
CA PRO A 281 -11.08 -24.74 4.00
C PRO A 281 -11.00 -25.47 5.35
N ASN A 282 -10.07 -25.07 6.22
CA ASN A 282 -9.91 -25.65 7.55
C ASN A 282 -10.84 -25.03 8.61
N GLY A 283 -11.66 -24.03 8.25
CA GLY A 283 -12.58 -23.34 9.14
C GLY A 283 -12.00 -22.09 9.83
N ALA A 284 -10.74 -21.73 9.57
CA ALA A 284 -10.20 -20.44 9.97
C ALA A 284 -10.92 -19.31 9.21
N TYR A 285 -11.01 -18.13 9.78
CA TYR A 285 -11.79 -17.05 9.18
C TYR A 285 -11.24 -15.65 9.43
N ILE A 286 -11.54 -14.75 8.50
CA ILE A 286 -11.15 -13.34 8.52
C ILE A 286 -12.41 -12.49 8.45
N TYR A 287 -12.59 -11.56 9.40
CA TYR A 287 -13.77 -10.70 9.42
C TYR A 287 -13.44 -9.32 9.97
N HIS A 288 -14.25 -8.32 9.60
CA HIS A 288 -14.16 -6.98 10.18
C HIS A 288 -15.11 -6.88 11.37
N ASN A 289 -14.56 -6.78 12.57
CA ASN A 289 -15.33 -6.51 13.77
C ASN A 289 -15.73 -5.03 13.83
N GLN A 290 -17.03 -4.75 13.75
CA GLN A 290 -17.51 -3.36 13.78
C GLN A 290 -17.41 -2.67 15.14
N LEU A 291 -17.31 -3.44 16.23
CA LEU A 291 -17.33 -2.88 17.59
C LEU A 291 -15.99 -2.26 17.96
N ASP A 292 -14.88 -2.81 17.48
CA ASP A 292 -13.53 -2.27 17.66
C ASP A 292 -12.94 -1.64 16.39
N GLY A 293 -13.58 -1.84 15.23
CA GLY A 293 -13.11 -1.31 13.94
C GLY A 293 -11.89 -2.05 13.39
N MET A 294 -11.63 -3.28 13.84
CA MET A 294 -10.45 -4.06 13.44
C MET A 294 -10.82 -5.24 12.56
N TRP A 295 -9.88 -5.62 11.70
CA TRP A 295 -9.88 -6.91 11.03
C TRP A 295 -9.29 -7.97 11.93
N TRP A 296 -9.96 -9.09 12.06
CA TRP A 296 -9.57 -10.24 12.87
C TRP A 296 -9.25 -11.43 11.97
N ILE A 297 -8.25 -12.22 12.36
CA ILE A 297 -7.95 -13.54 11.81
C ILE A 297 -8.05 -14.54 12.95
N ASP A 298 -9.03 -15.42 12.84
CA ASP A 298 -9.35 -16.40 13.85
C ASP A 298 -9.01 -17.81 13.36
N ALA A 299 -8.49 -18.63 14.26
CA ALA A 299 -8.23 -20.04 14.02
C ALA A 299 -9.56 -20.82 13.89
N PRO A 300 -9.53 -22.07 13.38
CA PRO A 300 -10.73 -22.90 13.28
C PRO A 300 -11.49 -23.10 14.59
N SER A 301 -10.80 -23.00 15.73
CA SER A 301 -11.38 -23.05 17.08
C SER A 301 -12.27 -21.84 17.42
N GLY A 302 -12.20 -20.75 16.65
CA GLY A 302 -12.77 -19.44 16.97
C GLY A 302 -11.87 -18.58 17.86
N SER A 303 -10.65 -19.02 18.17
CA SER A 303 -9.68 -18.20 18.88
C SER A 303 -9.10 -17.13 17.95
N GLY A 304 -9.24 -15.86 18.33
CA GLY A 304 -8.59 -14.77 17.60
C GLY A 304 -7.07 -14.84 17.72
N ILE A 305 -6.39 -14.92 16.58
CA ILE A 305 -4.93 -15.07 16.51
C ILE A 305 -4.27 -13.72 16.23
N PHE A 306 -4.80 -13.00 15.24
CA PHE A 306 -4.27 -11.72 14.81
C PHE A 306 -5.38 -10.70 14.64
N LYS A 307 -5.06 -9.42 14.89
CA LYS A 307 -5.95 -8.31 14.53
C LYS A 307 -5.18 -7.14 13.96
N ALA A 308 -5.79 -6.37 13.06
CA ALA A 308 -5.17 -5.19 12.47
C ALA A 308 -6.20 -4.07 12.28
N THR A 309 -5.74 -2.83 12.41
CA THR A 309 -6.50 -1.68 11.91
C THR A 309 -6.43 -1.63 10.39
N GLY A 310 -7.53 -1.26 9.74
CA GLY A 310 -7.57 -1.19 8.29
C GLY A 310 -8.88 -0.61 7.78
N PRO A 311 -9.02 -0.42 6.47
CA PRO A 311 -10.25 0.04 5.87
C PRO A 311 -11.37 -1.00 6.04
N VAL A 312 -12.62 -0.57 6.21
CA VAL A 312 -13.75 -1.48 6.49
C VAL A 312 -14.03 -2.50 5.37
N HIS A 313 -13.54 -2.24 4.15
CA HIS A 313 -13.93 -2.95 2.94
C HIS A 313 -12.92 -4.00 2.46
N ALA A 314 -11.74 -4.08 3.07
CA ALA A 314 -10.77 -5.15 2.83
C ALA A 314 -9.79 -5.23 4.02
N PRO A 315 -9.32 -6.43 4.40
CA PRO A 315 -8.28 -6.54 5.41
C PRO A 315 -7.00 -5.82 4.96
N PRO A 316 -6.21 -5.24 5.88
CA PRO A 316 -4.92 -4.67 5.51
C PRO A 316 -3.92 -5.77 5.13
N ALA A 317 -2.94 -5.48 4.27
CA ALA A 317 -1.92 -6.47 3.92
C ALA A 317 -0.89 -6.75 5.03
N ALA A 318 -0.79 -5.87 6.02
CA ALA A 318 0.20 -5.92 7.11
C ALA A 318 -0.32 -5.12 8.33
N GLY A 319 0.51 -5.00 9.37
CA GLY A 319 0.16 -4.24 10.59
C GLY A 319 -0.69 -5.04 11.58
N TYR A 320 -0.65 -6.36 11.47
CA TYR A 320 -1.28 -7.26 12.42
C TYR A 320 -0.56 -7.26 13.77
N GLU A 321 -1.35 -7.27 14.83
CA GLU A 321 -0.95 -7.51 16.20
C GLU A 321 -1.29 -8.95 16.58
N ILE A 322 -0.42 -9.57 17.37
CA ILE A 322 -0.66 -10.90 17.94
C ILE A 322 -1.61 -10.76 19.12
N ILE A 323 -2.61 -11.63 19.18
CA ILE A 323 -3.56 -11.70 20.30
C ILE A 323 -3.08 -12.79 21.27
N GLY A 324 -3.12 -12.54 22.59
CA GLY A 324 -2.78 -13.55 23.59
C GLY A 324 -1.32 -14.03 23.53
N GLU A 325 -1.11 -15.34 23.74
CA GLU A 325 0.22 -15.97 23.83
C GLU A 325 0.67 -16.64 22.51
N HIS A 326 0.09 -16.26 21.37
CA HIS A 326 0.46 -16.85 20.08
C HIS A 326 1.88 -16.46 19.65
N ALA A 327 2.50 -17.33 18.85
CA ALA A 327 3.87 -17.12 18.41
C ALA A 327 3.97 -16.05 17.31
N ALA A 328 5.03 -15.24 17.38
CA ALA A 328 5.51 -14.43 16.27
C ALA A 328 6.06 -15.33 15.13
N PRO A 329 6.18 -14.84 13.88
CA PRO A 329 5.89 -13.46 13.41
C PRO A 329 4.40 -13.19 13.17
N VAL A 330 4.08 -11.98 12.71
CA VAL A 330 2.75 -11.60 12.22
C VAL A 330 2.58 -11.99 10.75
N PRO A 331 1.36 -12.21 10.24
CA PRO A 331 1.16 -12.63 8.86
C PRO A 331 1.27 -11.46 7.88
N SER A 332 1.51 -11.81 6.62
CA SER A 332 1.28 -10.94 5.46
C SER A 332 0.07 -11.41 4.68
N ILE A 333 -0.69 -10.45 4.13
CA ILE A 333 -1.91 -10.71 3.40
C ILE A 333 -1.81 -10.21 1.95
N ARG A 334 -2.30 -11.02 1.02
CA ARG A 334 -2.52 -10.65 -0.38
C ARG A 334 -3.99 -10.73 -0.73
N ILE A 335 -4.50 -9.73 -1.44
CA ILE A 335 -5.94 -9.52 -1.66
C ILE A 335 -6.23 -9.50 -3.14
N PHE A 336 -6.98 -10.49 -3.61
CA PHE A 336 -7.28 -10.65 -5.03
C PHE A 336 -8.68 -10.11 -5.32
N ARG A 337 -8.73 -9.18 -6.26
CA ARG A 337 -9.93 -8.44 -6.65
C ARG A 337 -10.29 -8.78 -8.08
N GLY A 338 -11.57 -8.78 -8.41
CA GLY A 338 -12.02 -8.83 -9.80
C GLY A 338 -13.50 -8.57 -9.95
#